data_AF-A0A973Q040-F1
#
_entry.id   AF-A0A973Q040-F1
#
_cell.length_a   1.000
_cell.length_b   1.000
_cell.length_c   1.000
_cell.angle_alpha   90.00
_cell.angle_beta   90.00
_cell.angle_gamma   90.00
#
_symmetry.space_group_name_H-M   'P 1'
#
loop_
_entity.id
_entity.type
_entity.pdbx_description
1 polymer ?
#
loop_
_entity_poly.entity_id
_entity_poly.type
_entity_poly.pdbx_seq_one_letter_code
_entity_poly.pdbx_strand_id
1 'polypeptide(L)'
;MTPLAEAAGTQVRPGAAPAAAGRPVVRPLYVTSAGVVTAAGQTLAALADPDPAAAPPAGPAVDEAAAYPPRPVLAVHGFDVKEHFGRKGTKYLDRLTSFGLVACKHVLRDGPLAGSREADGTRTGVVLATNTGSTSTHSTLLYDTLTMEKPYLVNPGRFPNTVMNSTAGQIAIRNGLRGLNATVAGGQTASLLAFRHARLALTLGRADRLLVGGAEELNAPAAWAWHRTGVLHEGAALGEGAAVFAVQRDPAP
;
A
#
# COMPACT_ATOMS: atom_id res chain seq x y z
N MET A 1 -15.09 55.28 36.41
CA MET A 1 -15.05 55.19 34.94
C MET A 1 -13.89 56.04 34.46
N THR A 2 -12.81 55.39 34.04
CA THR A 2 -11.63 56.01 33.42
C THR A 2 -11.40 55.23 32.12
N PRO A 3 -11.25 55.85 30.94
CA PRO A 3 -11.15 55.12 29.69
C PRO A 3 -9.76 54.46 29.56
N LEU A 4 -9.73 53.22 29.07
CA LEU A 4 -8.53 52.51 28.65
C LEU A 4 -7.94 53.15 27.39
N ALA A 5 -6.62 53.37 27.40
CA ALA A 5 -5.86 53.96 26.29
C ALA A 5 -5.82 53.04 25.06
N GLU A 6 -5.97 53.64 23.87
CA GLU A 6 -5.76 53.01 22.57
C GLU A 6 -4.33 52.48 22.41
N ALA A 7 -4.21 51.18 22.13
CA ALA A 7 -2.94 50.56 21.73
C ALA A 7 -2.67 50.83 20.24
N ALA A 8 -1.56 51.49 19.96
CA ALA A 8 -1.08 51.81 18.62
C ALA A 8 -0.90 50.54 17.76
N GLY A 9 -1.45 50.56 16.56
CA GLY A 9 -1.39 49.47 15.59
C GLY A 9 0.03 49.23 15.05
N THR A 10 0.51 47.99 15.16
CA THR A 10 1.74 47.54 14.52
C THR A 10 1.51 47.35 13.02
N GLN A 11 2.00 48.29 12.19
CA GLN A 11 2.03 48.09 10.75
C GLN A 11 3.01 46.97 10.37
N VAL A 12 2.47 45.87 9.82
CA VAL A 12 3.26 44.79 9.23
C VAL A 12 3.85 45.30 7.91
N ARG A 13 5.17 45.39 7.82
CA ARG A 13 5.86 45.70 6.55
C ARG A 13 5.64 44.54 5.57
N PRO A 14 5.29 44.79 4.30
CA PRO A 14 5.19 43.73 3.30
C PRO A 14 6.57 43.11 3.08
N GLY A 15 6.71 41.83 3.45
CA GLY A 15 7.91 41.05 3.16
C GLY A 15 8.10 40.90 1.65
N ALA A 16 9.31 41.13 1.17
CA ALA A 16 9.67 40.91 -0.23
C ALA A 16 9.30 39.48 -0.66
N ALA A 17 8.68 39.34 -1.83
CA ALA A 17 8.37 38.03 -2.41
C ALA A 17 9.67 37.22 -2.54
N PRO A 18 9.70 35.95 -2.11
CA PRO A 18 10.90 35.13 -2.22
C PRO A 18 11.30 35.02 -3.70
N ALA A 19 12.58 35.27 -3.98
CA ALA A 19 13.14 35.12 -5.31
C ALA A 19 12.77 33.73 -5.86
N ALA A 20 12.33 33.68 -7.13
CA ALA A 20 11.92 32.45 -7.78
C ALA A 20 13.07 31.43 -7.71
N ALA A 21 12.97 30.49 -6.78
CA ALA A 21 13.93 29.41 -6.64
C ALA A 21 13.98 28.66 -7.98
N GLY A 22 15.19 28.53 -8.54
CA GLY A 22 15.40 27.81 -9.80
C GLY A 22 14.66 26.47 -9.80
N ARG A 23 14.08 26.10 -10.94
CA ARG A 23 13.27 24.89 -11.07
C ARG A 23 14.08 23.68 -10.54
N PRO A 24 13.58 22.93 -9.55
CA PRO A 24 14.37 21.90 -8.90
C PRO A 24 14.86 20.88 -9.94
N VAL A 25 16.16 20.55 -9.90
CA VAL A 25 16.75 19.54 -10.78
C VAL A 25 16.24 18.17 -10.35
N VAL A 26 15.27 17.65 -11.11
CA VAL A 26 14.70 16.33 -10.86
C VAL A 26 15.60 15.27 -11.51
N ARG A 27 16.48 14.64 -10.72
CA ARG A 27 17.16 13.40 -11.16
C ARG A 27 16.14 12.29 -11.41
N PRO A 28 16.20 11.53 -12.51
CA PRO A 28 15.27 10.43 -12.76
C PRO A 28 15.33 9.35 -11.66
N LEU A 29 14.22 8.63 -11.49
CA LEU A 29 14.17 7.40 -10.73
C LEU A 29 13.99 6.27 -11.74
N TYR A 30 14.86 5.26 -11.71
CA TYR A 30 14.80 4.15 -12.65
C TYR A 30 13.93 3.05 -12.08
N VAL A 31 12.89 2.66 -12.82
CA VAL A 31 12.06 1.48 -12.53
C VAL A 31 12.67 0.31 -13.29
N THR A 32 13.11 -0.73 -12.57
CA THR A 32 13.81 -1.88 -13.18
C THR A 32 12.91 -3.10 -13.36
N SER A 33 11.89 -3.24 -12.51
CA SER A 33 10.83 -4.24 -12.68
C SER A 33 9.56 -3.80 -11.97
N ALA A 34 8.44 -4.40 -12.35
CA ALA A 34 7.13 -4.14 -11.77
C ALA A 34 6.37 -5.46 -11.61
N GLY A 35 5.53 -5.50 -10.59
CA GLY A 35 4.67 -6.64 -10.28
C GLY A 35 3.32 -6.14 -9.81
N VAL A 36 2.27 -6.79 -10.30
CA VAL A 36 0.89 -6.37 -10.08
C VAL A 36 0.02 -7.55 -9.69
N VAL A 37 -1.01 -7.28 -8.89
CA VAL A 37 -2.16 -8.13 -8.64
C VAL A 37 -3.38 -7.22 -8.75
N THR A 38 -4.25 -7.46 -9.73
CA THR A 38 -5.39 -6.59 -10.02
C THR A 38 -6.59 -7.43 -10.44
N ALA A 39 -7.78 -6.83 -10.49
CA ALA A 39 -8.99 -7.49 -11.02
C ALA A 39 -8.83 -7.93 -12.49
N ALA A 40 -7.99 -7.25 -13.27
CA ALA A 40 -7.66 -7.62 -14.65
C ALA A 40 -6.68 -8.79 -14.75
N GLY A 41 -6.06 -9.20 -13.64
CA GLY A 41 -5.08 -10.27 -13.59
C GLY A 41 -3.80 -9.89 -12.83
N GLN A 42 -2.86 -10.82 -12.80
CA GLN A 42 -1.63 -10.73 -12.00
C GLN A 42 -0.36 -10.48 -12.84
N THR A 43 -0.51 -10.06 -14.09
CA THR A 43 0.60 -9.75 -15.00
C THR A 43 0.41 -8.35 -15.60
N LEU A 44 1.52 -7.73 -16.01
CA LEU A 44 1.46 -6.43 -16.69
C LEU A 44 0.74 -6.54 -18.04
N ALA A 45 0.86 -7.69 -18.73
CA ALA A 45 0.15 -7.94 -19.98
C ALA A 45 -1.37 -7.96 -19.77
N ALA A 46 -1.85 -8.67 -18.74
CA ALA A 46 -3.27 -8.71 -18.40
C ALA A 46 -3.81 -7.35 -17.93
N LEU A 47 -2.97 -6.52 -17.29
CA LEU A 47 -3.33 -5.14 -16.95
C LEU A 47 -3.38 -4.21 -18.17
N ALA A 48 -2.52 -4.44 -19.17
CA ALA A 48 -2.44 -3.62 -20.38
C ALA A 48 -3.57 -3.93 -21.37
N ASP A 49 -3.95 -5.19 -21.47
CA ASP A 49 -5.04 -5.68 -22.32
C ASP A 49 -5.99 -6.53 -21.48
N PRO A 50 -6.85 -5.89 -20.67
CA PRO A 50 -7.78 -6.59 -19.79
C PRO A 50 -8.85 -7.28 -20.63
N ASP A 51 -8.90 -8.61 -20.59
CA ASP A 51 -9.97 -9.37 -21.23
C ASP A 51 -11.27 -9.23 -20.41
N PRO A 52 -12.31 -8.54 -20.94
CA PRO A 52 -13.57 -8.38 -20.23
C PRO A 52 -14.35 -9.70 -20.07
N ALA A 53 -14.00 -10.73 -20.83
CA ALA A 53 -14.57 -12.08 -20.74
C ALA A 53 -13.76 -13.02 -19.83
N ALA A 54 -12.53 -12.65 -19.46
CA ALA A 54 -11.72 -13.38 -18.48
C ALA A 54 -12.21 -13.09 -17.05
N ALA A 55 -13.46 -13.44 -16.76
CA ALA A 55 -13.89 -13.68 -15.40
C ALA A 55 -13.46 -15.13 -15.03
N PRO A 56 -12.48 -15.34 -14.14
CA PRO A 56 -12.10 -16.68 -13.77
C PRO A 56 -13.17 -17.33 -12.86
N PRO A 57 -13.30 -18.66 -12.91
CA PRO A 57 -14.26 -19.43 -12.11
C PRO A 57 -13.91 -19.36 -10.61
N ALA A 58 -14.95 -19.53 -9.80
CA ALA A 58 -15.04 -19.42 -8.34
C ALA A 58 -13.75 -19.55 -7.50
N GLY A 59 -13.54 -18.57 -6.62
CA GLY A 59 -12.56 -18.55 -5.52
C GLY A 59 -12.72 -17.24 -4.73
N PRO A 60 -12.67 -17.28 -3.39
CA PRO A 60 -13.71 -16.71 -2.54
C PRO A 60 -14.11 -15.33 -3.05
N ALA A 61 -15.37 -15.22 -3.45
CA ALA A 61 -16.01 -13.94 -3.59
C ALA A 61 -15.68 -13.13 -2.35
N VAL A 62 -15.50 -11.83 -2.56
CA VAL A 62 -15.70 -10.88 -1.48
C VAL A 62 -16.92 -11.34 -0.70
N ASP A 63 -16.76 -11.74 0.56
CA ASP A 63 -17.72 -12.55 1.30
C ASP A 63 -19.15 -12.16 0.90
N GLU A 64 -19.85 -13.01 0.12
CA GLU A 64 -21.17 -12.69 -0.42
C GLU A 64 -22.16 -12.39 0.72
N ALA A 65 -21.80 -12.70 1.97
CA ALA A 65 -22.49 -12.31 3.19
C ALA A 65 -22.40 -10.81 3.55
N ALA A 66 -21.50 -10.03 2.94
CA ALA A 66 -21.33 -8.61 3.21
C ALA A 66 -21.76 -7.75 2.02
N ALA A 67 -23.03 -7.30 2.01
CA ALA A 67 -23.56 -6.41 0.98
C ALA A 67 -22.69 -5.14 0.87
N TYR A 68 -22.04 -4.91 -0.28
CA TYR A 68 -21.35 -3.66 -0.58
C TYR A 68 -22.36 -2.51 -0.78
N PRO A 69 -21.97 -1.24 -0.60
CA PRO A 69 -22.79 -0.12 -1.06
C PRO A 69 -23.06 -0.24 -2.57
N PRO A 70 -24.12 0.41 -3.10
CA PRO A 70 -24.52 0.31 -4.51
C PRO A 70 -23.50 1.01 -5.43
N ARG A 71 -22.37 0.34 -5.67
CA ARG A 71 -21.20 0.78 -6.44
C ARG A 71 -20.67 -0.40 -7.25
N PRO A 72 -20.09 -0.19 -8.43
CA PRO A 72 -19.40 -1.24 -9.16
C PRO A 72 -18.25 -1.82 -8.30
N VAL A 73 -18.05 -3.14 -8.35
CA VAL A 73 -17.00 -3.85 -7.62
C VAL A 73 -16.06 -4.53 -8.61
N LEU A 74 -14.76 -4.29 -8.46
CA LEU A 74 -13.68 -4.87 -9.25
C LEU A 74 -12.77 -5.69 -8.32
N ALA A 75 -13.24 -6.88 -7.96
CA ALA A 75 -12.53 -7.78 -7.05
C ALA A 75 -11.47 -8.61 -7.79
N VAL A 76 -10.44 -9.05 -7.06
CA VAL A 76 -9.46 -10.01 -7.58
C VAL A 76 -10.02 -11.42 -7.39
N HIS A 77 -10.48 -12.03 -8.47
CA HIS A 77 -11.07 -13.37 -8.47
C HIS A 77 -10.02 -14.50 -8.57
N GLY A 78 -10.33 -15.67 -8.02
CA GLY A 78 -9.47 -16.86 -8.13
C GLY A 78 -8.10 -16.74 -7.46
N PHE A 79 -7.94 -15.81 -6.50
CA PHE A 79 -6.67 -15.59 -5.83
C PHE A 79 -6.49 -16.50 -4.60
N ASP A 80 -5.48 -17.37 -4.61
CA ASP A 80 -4.99 -18.07 -3.42
C ASP A 80 -3.49 -17.84 -3.24
N VAL A 81 -3.13 -17.16 -2.15
CA VAL A 81 -1.73 -16.92 -1.74
C VAL A 81 -0.91 -18.22 -1.64
N LYS A 82 -1.54 -19.37 -1.34
CA LYS A 82 -0.88 -20.67 -1.21
C LYS A 82 -0.36 -21.20 -2.54
N GLU A 83 -0.98 -20.83 -3.67
CA GLU A 83 -0.47 -21.21 -5.00
C GLU A 83 0.88 -20.56 -5.28
N HIS A 84 1.13 -19.39 -4.71
CA HIS A 84 2.39 -18.68 -4.86
C HIS A 84 3.46 -19.13 -3.86
N PHE A 85 3.05 -19.62 -2.68
CA PHE A 85 3.89 -19.62 -1.50
C PHE A 85 3.81 -20.89 -0.63
N GLY A 86 2.93 -21.83 -0.99
CA GLY A 86 2.62 -23.01 -0.20
C GLY A 86 1.83 -22.70 1.07
N ARG A 87 1.63 -23.73 1.90
CA ARG A 87 0.83 -23.67 3.14
C ARG A 87 1.61 -23.08 4.34
N LYS A 88 2.94 -23.21 4.31
CA LYS A 88 3.79 -22.79 5.43
C LYS A 88 3.87 -21.27 5.48
N GLY A 89 3.49 -20.68 6.60
CA GLY A 89 3.54 -19.22 6.81
C GLY A 89 2.45 -18.41 6.10
N THR A 90 1.48 -19.06 5.44
CA THR A 90 0.38 -18.37 4.73
C THR A 90 -0.95 -18.39 5.48
N LYS A 91 -1.09 -19.22 6.51
CA LYS A 91 -2.34 -19.41 7.29
C LYS A 91 -2.93 -18.10 7.83
N TYR A 92 -2.08 -17.19 8.28
CA TYR A 92 -2.50 -15.96 8.94
C TYR A 92 -2.24 -14.71 8.09
N LEU A 93 -1.85 -14.83 6.82
CA LEU A 93 -1.73 -13.65 5.98
C LEU A 93 -3.12 -13.11 5.64
N ASP A 94 -3.32 -11.81 5.86
CA ASP A 94 -4.49 -11.10 5.37
C ASP A 94 -4.42 -10.88 3.84
N ARG A 95 -5.51 -10.40 3.25
CA ARG A 95 -5.66 -10.25 1.80
C ARG A 95 -4.76 -9.14 1.26
N LEU A 96 -4.72 -8.00 1.93
CA LEU A 96 -3.80 -6.89 1.63
C LEU A 96 -2.34 -7.36 1.59
N THR A 97 -1.89 -8.04 2.65
CA THR A 97 -0.53 -8.57 2.74
C THR A 97 -0.24 -9.61 1.67
N SER A 98 -1.21 -10.48 1.38
CA SER A 98 -1.08 -11.49 0.33
C SER A 98 -0.87 -10.86 -1.05
N PHE A 99 -1.64 -9.83 -1.40
CA PHE A 99 -1.44 -9.09 -2.65
C PHE A 99 -0.07 -8.44 -2.73
N GLY A 100 0.36 -7.73 -1.68
CA GLY A 100 1.68 -7.09 -1.63
C GLY A 100 2.82 -8.09 -1.79
N LEU A 101 2.72 -9.26 -1.14
CA LEU A 101 3.72 -10.33 -1.26
C LEU A 101 3.78 -10.93 -2.67
N VAL A 102 2.63 -11.20 -3.30
CA VAL A 102 2.59 -11.75 -4.66
C VAL A 102 3.10 -10.74 -5.68
N ALA A 103 2.68 -9.47 -5.60
CA ALA A 103 3.22 -8.40 -6.43
C ALA A 103 4.74 -8.26 -6.27
N CYS A 104 5.25 -8.28 -5.03
CA CYS A 104 6.69 -8.31 -4.76
C CYS A 104 7.39 -9.53 -5.34
N LYS A 105 6.77 -10.72 -5.29
CA LYS A 105 7.33 -11.94 -5.90
C LYS A 105 7.52 -11.76 -7.40
N HIS A 106 6.57 -11.11 -8.10
CA HIS A 106 6.70 -10.81 -9.53
C HIS A 106 7.86 -9.85 -9.81
N VAL A 107 7.99 -8.78 -9.02
CA VAL A 107 9.12 -7.83 -9.10
C VAL A 107 10.47 -8.54 -8.95
N LEU A 108 10.59 -9.44 -7.98
CA LEU A 108 11.83 -10.15 -7.68
C LEU A 108 12.11 -11.30 -8.65
N ARG A 109 11.09 -11.89 -9.28
CA ARG A 109 11.28 -12.92 -10.32
C ARG A 109 11.80 -12.32 -11.62
N ASP A 110 11.23 -11.18 -12.02
CA ASP A 110 11.43 -10.61 -13.36
C ASP A 110 12.47 -9.46 -13.36
N GLY A 111 13.00 -9.11 -12.19
CA GLY A 111 13.97 -8.02 -12.04
C GLY A 111 15.42 -8.48 -11.96
N PRO A 112 16.38 -7.54 -11.98
CA PRO A 112 17.82 -7.82 -11.81
C PRO A 112 18.17 -8.44 -10.44
N LEU A 113 17.21 -8.51 -9.52
CA LEU A 113 17.31 -9.17 -8.22
C LEU A 113 16.87 -10.65 -8.26
N ALA A 114 16.53 -11.19 -9.43
CA ALA A 114 16.12 -12.58 -9.59
C ALA A 114 17.22 -13.53 -9.14
N GLY A 115 16.92 -14.33 -8.11
CA GLY A 115 17.87 -15.28 -7.53
C GLY A 115 18.98 -14.65 -6.69
N SER A 116 19.09 -13.31 -6.63
CA SER A 116 20.06 -12.65 -5.77
C SER A 116 19.54 -12.64 -4.33
N ARG A 117 20.05 -13.55 -3.50
CA ARG A 117 20.26 -13.19 -2.10
C ARG A 117 21.38 -12.16 -2.11
N GLU A 118 21.06 -10.87 -2.18
CA GLU A 118 22.08 -9.87 -1.85
C GLU A 118 22.68 -10.27 -0.50
N ALA A 119 24.01 -10.43 -0.46
CA ALA A 119 24.72 -10.99 0.67
C ALA A 119 24.57 -10.16 1.96
N ASP A 120 23.92 -8.99 1.90
CA ASP A 120 23.64 -8.17 3.07
C ASP A 120 22.19 -7.67 3.17
N GLY A 121 21.49 -7.37 2.05
CA GLY A 121 20.10 -6.89 2.06
C GLY A 121 19.88 -5.57 2.84
N THR A 122 20.93 -4.99 3.43
CA THR A 122 20.96 -3.77 4.24
C THR A 122 20.78 -2.50 3.40
N ARG A 123 20.99 -2.61 2.09
CA ARG A 123 20.86 -1.51 1.12
C ARG A 123 19.62 -1.62 0.23
N THR A 124 18.89 -2.72 0.34
CA THR A 124 17.61 -2.95 -0.33
C THR A 124 16.48 -2.88 0.70
N GLY A 125 15.51 -2.01 0.44
CA GLY A 125 14.40 -1.74 1.35
C GLY A 125 13.03 -1.83 0.70
N VAL A 126 12.00 -1.50 1.48
CA VAL A 126 10.58 -1.49 1.10
C VAL A 126 9.95 -0.17 1.55
N VAL A 127 9.24 0.49 0.64
CA VAL A 127 8.38 1.63 0.95
C VAL A 127 7.02 1.37 0.32
N LEU A 128 6.09 0.79 1.08
CA LEU A 128 4.74 0.52 0.59
C LEU A 128 3.73 1.54 1.06
N ALA A 129 2.72 1.75 0.24
CA ALA A 129 1.55 2.51 0.58
C ALA A 129 0.36 1.61 0.93
N THR A 130 -0.42 2.05 1.90
CA THR A 130 -1.79 1.58 2.15
C THR A 130 -2.57 2.73 2.77
N ASN A 131 -3.85 2.85 2.43
CA ASN A 131 -4.76 3.81 3.01
C ASN A 131 -5.19 3.39 4.42
N THR A 132 -5.66 2.15 4.59
CA THR A 132 -6.29 1.70 5.83
C THR A 132 -5.64 0.48 6.49
N GLY A 133 -4.64 -0.13 5.85
CA GLY A 133 -4.18 -1.46 6.25
C GLY A 133 -5.29 -2.51 6.14
N SER A 134 -5.15 -3.64 6.82
CA SER A 134 -6.17 -4.71 6.80
C SER A 134 -7.35 -4.35 7.70
N THR A 135 -8.27 -3.55 7.17
CA THR A 135 -9.51 -3.18 7.87
C THR A 135 -10.36 -4.41 8.14
N SER A 136 -10.34 -5.43 7.28
CA SER A 136 -11.05 -6.69 7.53
C SER A 136 -10.57 -7.39 8.81
N THR A 137 -9.25 -7.48 9.00
CA THR A 137 -8.65 -8.05 10.21
C THR A 137 -8.97 -7.18 11.43
N HIS A 138 -8.85 -5.86 11.29
CA HIS A 138 -9.12 -4.92 12.37
C HIS A 138 -10.59 -4.99 12.83
N SER A 139 -11.53 -4.95 11.89
CA SER A 139 -12.97 -5.06 12.18
C SER A 139 -13.33 -6.41 12.81
N THR A 140 -12.72 -7.51 12.36
CA THR A 140 -12.98 -8.82 12.95
C THR A 140 -12.52 -8.90 14.40
N LEU A 141 -11.29 -8.44 14.68
CA LEU A 141 -10.76 -8.46 16.04
C LEU A 141 -11.53 -7.50 16.96
N LEU A 142 -11.94 -6.33 16.47
CA LEU A 142 -12.79 -5.42 17.24
C LEU A 142 -14.16 -6.02 17.52
N TYR A 143 -14.77 -6.70 16.55
CA TYR A 143 -16.02 -7.41 16.76
C TYR A 143 -15.87 -8.46 17.87
N ASP A 144 -14.85 -9.33 17.77
CA ASP A 144 -14.57 -10.34 18.79
C ASP A 144 -14.35 -9.70 20.18
N THR A 145 -13.59 -8.60 20.27
CA THR A 145 -13.39 -7.85 21.52
C THR A 145 -14.70 -7.36 22.13
N LEU A 146 -15.68 -6.99 21.31
CA LEU A 146 -16.96 -6.46 21.78
C LEU A 146 -18.01 -7.54 22.08
N THR A 147 -17.95 -8.69 21.42
CA THR A 147 -18.99 -9.72 21.51
C THR A 147 -18.62 -10.95 22.31
N MET A 148 -17.33 -11.22 22.53
CA MET A 148 -16.88 -12.36 23.32
C MET A 148 -17.06 -12.11 24.82
N GLU A 149 -17.06 -13.19 25.61
CA GLU A 149 -17.21 -13.13 27.08
C GLU A 149 -16.18 -12.19 27.73
N LYS A 150 -14.97 -12.12 27.16
CA LYS A 150 -13.90 -11.23 27.63
C LYS A 150 -13.23 -10.54 26.45
N PRO A 151 -12.81 -9.27 26.59
CA PRO A 151 -12.36 -8.44 25.48
C PRO A 151 -11.06 -8.91 24.80
N TYR A 152 -10.29 -9.77 25.46
CA TYR A 152 -9.04 -10.33 24.96
C TYR A 152 -9.20 -11.73 24.33
N LEU A 153 -10.40 -12.29 24.28
CA LEU A 153 -10.68 -13.59 23.63
C LEU A 153 -10.77 -13.46 22.11
N VAL A 154 -9.73 -12.87 21.52
CA VAL A 154 -9.56 -12.67 20.09
C VAL A 154 -8.50 -13.62 19.54
N ASN A 155 -8.46 -13.85 18.22
CA ASN A 155 -7.44 -14.71 17.62
C ASN A 155 -6.05 -14.01 17.58
N PRO A 156 -5.07 -14.42 18.41
CA PRO A 156 -3.77 -13.75 18.46
C PRO A 156 -2.96 -13.92 17.17
N GLY A 157 -3.23 -14.95 16.37
CA GLY A 157 -2.56 -15.19 15.09
C GLY A 157 -2.88 -14.12 14.03
N ARG A 158 -4.00 -13.41 14.17
CA ARG A 158 -4.40 -12.31 13.26
C ARG A 158 -3.88 -10.95 13.69
N PHE A 159 -3.48 -10.81 14.96
CA PHE A 159 -3.00 -9.54 15.51
C PHE A 159 -1.86 -8.89 14.70
N PRO A 160 -0.85 -9.64 14.18
CA PRO A 160 0.21 -9.05 13.36
C PRO A 160 -0.26 -8.33 12.08
N ASN A 161 -1.49 -8.59 11.60
CA ASN A 161 -2.03 -7.94 10.40
C ASN A 161 -2.71 -6.59 10.73
N THR A 162 -2.93 -6.28 12.00
CA THR A 162 -3.63 -5.06 12.44
C THR A 162 -2.77 -3.80 12.27
N VAL A 163 -1.45 -3.97 12.26
CA VAL A 163 -0.53 -2.85 12.07
C VAL A 163 -0.40 -2.54 10.58
N MET A 164 -0.53 -1.27 10.21
CA MET A 164 -0.52 -0.85 8.80
C MET A 164 0.75 -1.25 8.07
N ASN A 165 1.87 -1.34 8.77
CA ASN A 165 3.16 -1.74 8.21
C ASN A 165 3.33 -3.26 8.06
N SER A 166 2.31 -4.07 8.36
CA SER A 166 2.41 -5.54 8.29
C SER A 166 2.84 -6.01 6.91
N THR A 167 2.23 -5.49 5.83
CA THR A 167 2.58 -5.90 4.47
C THR A 167 4.04 -5.58 4.11
N ALA A 168 4.52 -4.36 4.41
CA ALA A 168 5.92 -3.99 4.17
C ALA A 168 6.89 -4.82 5.03
N GLY A 169 6.52 -5.09 6.27
CA GLY A 169 7.26 -5.96 7.19
C GLY A 169 7.37 -7.39 6.66
N GLN A 170 6.26 -7.97 6.20
CA GLN A 170 6.21 -9.33 5.65
C GLN A 170 7.01 -9.45 4.36
N ILE A 171 6.96 -8.44 3.48
CA ILE A 171 7.82 -8.38 2.28
C ILE A 171 9.29 -8.41 2.70
N ALA A 172 9.69 -7.60 3.68
CA ALA A 172 11.08 -7.55 4.12
C ALA A 172 11.53 -8.87 4.78
N ILE A 173 10.75 -9.40 5.73
CA ILE A 173 11.05 -10.67 6.44
C ILE A 173 11.21 -11.81 5.44
N ARG A 174 10.27 -11.93 4.49
CA ARG A 174 10.24 -13.06 3.57
C ARG A 174 11.39 -13.04 2.57
N ASN A 175 11.84 -11.85 2.18
CA ASN A 175 12.88 -11.67 1.18
C ASN A 175 14.25 -11.31 1.78
N GLY A 176 14.38 -11.29 3.11
CA GLY A 176 15.65 -10.98 3.79
C GLY A 176 16.11 -9.52 3.61
N LEU A 177 15.18 -8.59 3.40
CA LEU A 177 15.47 -7.18 3.21
C LEU A 177 15.67 -6.51 4.56
N ARG A 178 16.84 -5.91 4.78
CA ARG A 178 17.26 -5.29 6.05
C ARG A 178 17.50 -3.80 5.93
N GLY A 179 17.29 -3.22 4.74
CA GLY A 179 17.34 -1.79 4.52
C GLY A 179 16.10 -1.06 5.05
N LEU A 180 15.87 0.14 4.52
CA LEU A 180 14.71 0.97 4.87
C LEU A 180 13.41 0.15 4.77
N ASN A 181 12.60 0.12 5.82
CA ASN A 181 11.25 -0.44 5.78
C ASN A 181 10.27 0.61 6.28
N ALA A 182 9.43 1.11 5.38
CA ALA A 182 8.46 2.15 5.66
C ALA A 182 7.10 1.82 5.07
N THR A 183 6.07 2.32 5.74
CA THR A 183 4.70 2.32 5.23
C THR A 183 4.15 3.73 5.24
N VAL A 184 3.52 4.13 4.14
CA VAL A 184 2.98 5.48 3.95
C VAL A 184 1.47 5.41 3.73
N ALA A 185 0.74 6.28 4.42
CA ALA A 185 -0.69 6.45 4.24
C ALA A 185 -0.99 7.87 3.72
N GLY A 186 -2.01 8.01 2.89
CA GLY A 186 -2.33 9.28 2.24
C GLY A 186 -3.48 9.21 1.23
N GLY A 187 -4.44 8.31 1.46
CA GLY A 187 -5.56 8.10 0.54
C GLY A 187 -5.11 7.64 -0.84
N GLN A 188 -5.80 8.15 -1.86
CA GLN A 188 -5.59 7.78 -3.27
C GLN A 188 -4.20 8.19 -3.81
N THR A 189 -3.49 9.09 -3.11
CA THR A 189 -2.15 9.54 -3.51
C THR A 189 -1.03 8.87 -2.71
N ALA A 190 -1.36 7.95 -1.80
CA ALA A 190 -0.39 7.33 -0.89
C ALA A 190 0.79 6.68 -1.62
N SER A 191 0.54 6.02 -2.77
CA SER A 191 1.62 5.43 -3.58
C SER A 191 2.56 6.50 -4.16
N LEU A 192 2.06 7.67 -4.57
CA LEU A 192 2.91 8.78 -5.00
C LEU A 192 3.78 9.31 -3.85
N LEU A 193 3.23 9.34 -2.62
CA LEU A 193 4.00 9.67 -1.43
C LEU A 193 5.07 8.62 -1.13
N ALA A 194 4.78 7.33 -1.33
CA ALA A 194 5.77 6.26 -1.24
C ALA A 194 6.90 6.44 -2.27
N PHE A 195 6.59 6.78 -3.53
CA PHE A 195 7.59 7.13 -4.54
C PHE A 195 8.42 8.36 -4.14
N ARG A 196 7.78 9.40 -3.59
CA ARG A 196 8.51 10.57 -3.08
C ARG A 196 9.45 10.20 -1.94
N HIS A 197 9.01 9.37 -1.00
CA HIS A 197 9.83 8.89 0.11
C HIS A 197 11.02 8.06 -0.39
N ALA A 198 10.78 7.16 -1.34
CA ALA A 198 11.84 6.37 -1.96
C ALA A 198 12.88 7.23 -2.69
N ARG A 199 12.43 8.21 -3.46
CA ARG A 199 13.32 9.19 -4.12
C ARG A 199 14.22 9.90 -3.10
N LEU A 200 13.67 10.34 -1.97
CA LEU A 200 14.44 10.99 -0.91
C LEU A 200 15.47 10.03 -0.31
N ALA A 201 15.07 8.82 0.04
CA ALA A 201 15.96 7.81 0.61
C ALA A 201 17.13 7.48 -0.32
N LEU A 202 16.87 7.26 -1.61
CA LEU A 202 17.90 6.98 -2.63
C LEU A 202 18.81 8.19 -2.87
N THR A 203 18.25 9.41 -2.90
CA THR A 203 19.05 10.63 -3.11
C THR A 203 19.99 10.87 -1.94
N LEU A 204 19.53 10.60 -0.71
CA LEU A 204 20.31 10.72 0.52
C LEU A 204 21.27 9.54 0.76
N GLY A 205 21.35 8.58 -0.17
CA GLY A 205 22.22 7.39 -0.04
C GLY A 205 21.82 6.47 1.12
N ARG A 206 20.55 6.49 1.55
CA ARG A 206 20.02 5.62 2.63
C ARG A 206 19.64 4.23 2.15
N ALA A 207 19.49 4.06 0.83
CA ALA A 207 19.28 2.79 0.15
C ALA A 207 19.92 2.89 -1.24
N ASP A 208 20.21 1.74 -1.85
CA ASP A 208 20.64 1.65 -3.25
C ASP A 208 19.47 1.19 -4.14
N ARG A 209 18.58 0.37 -3.56
CA ARG A 209 17.38 -0.15 -4.21
C ARG A 209 16.20 -0.14 -3.24
N LEU A 210 15.00 0.12 -3.76
CA LEU A 210 13.77 0.06 -2.97
C LEU A 210 12.67 -0.65 -3.74
N LEU A 211 11.91 -1.48 -3.04
CA LEU A 211 10.61 -1.97 -3.50
C LEU A 211 9.55 -0.95 -3.08
N VAL A 212 8.88 -0.34 -4.06
CA VAL A 212 8.00 0.80 -3.83
C VAL A 212 6.66 0.54 -4.49
N GLY A 213 5.56 0.92 -3.84
CA GLY A 213 4.25 0.69 -4.43
C GLY A 213 3.12 0.86 -3.43
N GLY A 214 2.07 0.08 -3.58
CA GLY A 214 0.98 0.01 -2.61
C GLY A 214 0.12 -1.23 -2.77
N ALA A 215 -0.67 -1.50 -1.75
CA ALA A 215 -1.66 -2.56 -1.73
C ALA A 215 -2.94 -2.06 -1.03
N GLU A 216 -4.09 -2.55 -1.49
CA GLU A 216 -5.38 -2.40 -0.82
C GLU A 216 -6.19 -3.69 -0.91
N GLU A 217 -6.98 -3.96 0.14
CA GLU A 217 -7.96 -5.05 0.17
C GLU A 217 -9.37 -4.48 0.12
N LEU A 218 -10.26 -5.16 -0.61
CA LEU A 218 -11.66 -4.80 -0.60
C LEU A 218 -12.33 -5.43 0.63
N ASN A 219 -13.01 -4.61 1.43
CA ASN A 219 -13.79 -5.05 2.57
C ASN A 219 -15.04 -4.17 2.75
N ALA A 220 -16.15 -4.79 3.16
CA ALA A 220 -17.43 -4.10 3.27
C ALA A 220 -17.44 -2.97 4.32
N PRO A 221 -16.82 -3.10 5.52
CA PRO A 221 -16.77 -2.00 6.49
C PRO A 221 -16.15 -0.71 5.91
N ALA A 222 -14.99 -0.82 5.26
CA ALA A 222 -14.34 0.32 4.62
C ALA A 222 -15.19 0.88 3.47
N ALA A 223 -15.74 0.01 2.61
CA ALA A 223 -16.59 0.42 1.50
C ALA A 223 -17.83 1.21 1.95
N TRP A 224 -18.54 0.74 2.98
CA TRP A 224 -19.68 1.46 3.55
C TRP A 224 -19.27 2.79 4.18
N ALA A 225 -18.14 2.84 4.88
CA ALA A 225 -17.62 4.08 5.45
C ALA A 225 -17.33 5.12 4.35
N TRP A 226 -16.67 4.71 3.27
CA TRP A 226 -16.38 5.61 2.14
C TRP A 226 -17.66 6.06 1.43
N HIS A 227 -18.64 5.17 1.26
CA HIS A 227 -19.92 5.50 0.66
C HIS A 227 -20.71 6.53 1.48
N ARG A 228 -20.80 6.33 2.81
CA ARG A 228 -21.59 7.19 3.70
C ARG A 228 -20.94 8.53 4.01
N THR A 229 -19.61 8.61 3.98
CA THR A 229 -18.89 9.87 4.18
C THR A 229 -18.85 10.75 2.93
N GLY A 230 -19.24 10.22 1.77
CA GLY A 230 -19.21 10.96 0.50
C GLY A 230 -17.80 11.17 -0.07
N VAL A 231 -16.79 10.43 0.42
CA VAL A 231 -15.39 10.55 -0.07
C VAL A 231 -15.22 9.99 -1.48
N LEU A 232 -16.12 9.11 -1.92
CA LEU A 232 -16.10 8.53 -3.27
C LEU A 232 -16.83 9.43 -4.26
N HIS A 233 -16.15 9.84 -5.32
CA HIS A 233 -16.77 10.52 -6.46
C HIS A 233 -17.90 9.69 -7.09
N GLU A 234 -18.80 10.34 -7.82
CA GLU A 234 -19.91 9.67 -8.52
C GLU A 234 -19.38 8.63 -9.53
N GLY A 235 -19.97 7.44 -9.56
CA GLY A 235 -19.53 6.35 -10.45
C GLY A 235 -18.25 5.62 -10.03
N ALA A 236 -17.59 6.01 -8.93
CA ALA A 236 -16.39 5.32 -8.44
C ALA A 236 -16.63 3.81 -8.24
N ALA A 237 -15.82 2.99 -8.89
CA ALA A 237 -15.75 1.56 -8.65
C ALA A 237 -14.90 1.27 -7.40
N LEU A 238 -15.28 0.23 -6.66
CA LEU A 238 -14.53 -0.30 -5.54
C LEU A 238 -13.60 -1.40 -6.03
N GLY A 239 -12.30 -1.23 -5.87
CA GLY A 239 -11.31 -2.21 -6.30
C GLY A 239 -10.37 -2.62 -5.18
N GLU A 240 -9.55 -3.61 -5.48
CA GLU A 240 -8.47 -4.09 -4.64
C GLU A 240 -7.29 -4.57 -5.47
N GLY A 241 -6.17 -4.79 -4.81
CA GLY A 241 -4.98 -5.32 -5.46
C GLY A 241 -3.70 -4.72 -4.90
N ALA A 242 -2.61 -4.93 -5.63
CA ALA A 242 -1.32 -4.36 -5.32
C ALA A 242 -0.52 -4.07 -6.59
N ALA A 243 0.32 -3.05 -6.51
CA ALA A 243 1.36 -2.79 -7.50
C ALA A 243 2.65 -2.46 -6.76
N VAL A 244 3.74 -3.12 -7.13
CA VAL A 244 5.08 -2.93 -6.55
C VAL A 244 6.08 -2.77 -7.68
N PHE A 245 7.07 -1.92 -7.47
CA PHE A 245 8.10 -1.55 -8.43
C PHE A 245 9.46 -1.64 -7.75
N ALA A 246 10.45 -2.24 -8.41
CA ALA A 246 11.84 -2.09 -8.01
C ALA A 246 12.36 -0.76 -8.58
N VAL A 247 12.90 0.09 -7.70
CA VAL A 247 13.43 1.40 -8.08
C VAL A 247 14.83 1.65 -7.55
N GLN A 248 15.62 2.39 -8.33
CA GLN A 248 17.00 2.75 -7.99
C GLN A 248 17.40 4.10 -8.61
N ARG A 249 18.50 4.66 -8.11
CA ARG A 249 18.97 5.99 -8.50
C ARG A 249 19.66 6.03 -9.86
N ASP A 250 20.41 4.98 -10.19
CA ASP A 250 21.18 4.86 -11.42
C ASP A 250 20.69 3.61 -12.18
N PRO A 251 20.79 3.56 -13.52
CA PRO A 251 20.49 2.32 -14.25
C PRO A 251 21.42 1.21 -13.75
N ALA A 252 20.92 -0.03 -13.71
CA ALA A 252 21.74 -1.15 -13.26
C ALA A 252 22.98 -1.23 -14.17
N PRO A 253 24.17 -1.53 -13.62
CA PRO A 253 25.36 -1.73 -14.45
C PRO A 253 25.16 -2.87 -15.46
#